data_AF-A0A7S4DAM6-F1
#
_entry.id   AF-A0A7S4DAM6-F1
#
_cell.length_a   1.000
_cell.length_b   1.000
_cell.length_c   1.000
_cell.angle_alpha   90.00
_cell.angle_beta   90.00
_cell.angle_gamma   90.00
#
_symmetry.space_group_name_H-M   'P 1'
#
loop_
_entity.id
_entity.type
_entity.pdbx_description
1 polymer ?
#
loop_
_entity_poly.entity_id
_entity_poly.type
_entity_poly.pdbx_seq_one_letter_code
_entity_poly.pdbx_strand_id
1 'polypeptide(L)'
;TMVGNQVCLNVNVFLRSAVQAIGTLMFMFYLSWKISMVAFVSVPVIVLISKFYGRYLQKLSKKTQDALADANTTAEETLSSMTTIRSFACEDCEALEYARRLGVYYALNIQEAWCYSFYAMSTVFLPQSVTALVLLYGGRLVLEGEISSGKLVTFLLYLGSLSEAFSTMGSIFSSIAQAVGAADKVFELIH
;
A
#
# COMPACT_ATOMS: atom_id res chain seq x y z
N THR A 1 -11.55 12.09 23.19
CA THR A 1 -10.37 11.58 23.93
C THR A 1 -9.57 10.54 23.15
N MET A 2 -10.19 9.60 22.41
CA MET A 2 -9.45 8.62 21.59
C MET A 2 -8.67 9.23 20.41
N VAL A 3 -9.20 10.28 19.77
CA VAL A 3 -8.56 10.96 18.62
C VAL A 3 -7.25 11.66 19.02
N GLY A 4 -7.22 12.32 20.18
CA GLY A 4 -6.01 13.00 20.69
C GLY A 4 -4.88 12.02 21.03
N ASN A 5 -5.23 10.86 21.60
CA ASN A 5 -4.24 9.82 21.90
C ASN A 5 -3.68 9.18 20.63
N GLN A 6 -4.51 9.01 19.59
CA GLN A 6 -4.09 8.48 18.29
C GLN A 6 -3.09 9.42 17.59
N VAL A 7 -3.32 10.73 17.66
CA VAL A 7 -2.41 11.74 17.09
C VAL A 7 -1.08 11.76 17.85
N CYS A 8 -1.10 11.80 19.19
CA CYS A 8 0.13 11.76 19.98
C CYS A 8 0.92 10.46 19.77
N LEU A 9 0.25 9.31 19.67
CA LEU A 9 0.88 8.02 19.35
C LEU A 9 1.51 8.04 17.96
N ASN A 10 0.79 8.51 16.93
CA ASN A 10 1.33 8.59 15.57
C ASN A 10 2.55 9.52 15.49
N VAL A 11 2.52 10.66 16.19
CA VAL A 11 3.66 11.59 16.26
C VAL A 11 4.85 10.97 16.98
N ASN A 12 4.63 10.28 18.10
CA ASN A 12 5.69 9.61 18.85
C ASN A 12 6.35 8.49 18.03
N VAL A 13 5.53 7.64 17.39
CA VAL A 13 6.02 6.57 16.52
C VAL A 13 6.76 7.15 15.32
N PHE A 14 6.26 8.23 14.71
CA PHE A 14 6.95 8.91 13.62
C PHE A 14 8.33 9.44 14.03
N LEU A 15 8.41 10.14 15.17
CA LEU A 15 9.68 10.64 15.73
C LEU A 15 10.65 9.50 16.00
N ARG A 16 10.18 8.42 16.64
CA ARG A 16 10.99 7.23 16.92
C ARG A 16 11.52 6.61 15.64
N SER A 17 10.66 6.40 14.64
CA SER A 17 11.05 5.83 13.35
C SER A 17 12.01 6.75 12.58
N ALA A 18 11.84 8.06 12.66
CA ALA A 18 12.74 9.03 12.05
C ALA A 18 14.14 8.99 12.70
N VAL A 19 14.21 9.02 14.03
CA VAL A 19 15.48 8.90 14.76
C VAL A 19 16.15 7.56 14.48
N GLN A 20 15.37 6.47 14.46
CA GLN A 20 15.88 5.15 14.12
C GLN A 20 16.43 5.10 12.70
N ALA A 21 15.70 5.62 11.71
CA ALA A 21 16.12 5.64 10.31
C ALA A 21 17.38 6.48 10.08
N ILE A 22 17.46 7.66 10.69
CA ILE A 22 18.64 8.53 10.62
C ILE A 22 19.84 7.87 11.29
N GLY A 23 19.63 7.26 12.47
CA GLY A 23 20.67 6.54 13.19
C GLY A 23 21.21 5.34 12.40
N THR A 24 20.33 4.48 11.88
CA THR A 24 20.75 3.32 11.08
C THR A 24 21.43 3.74 9.79
N LEU A 25 20.95 4.79 9.10
CA LEU A 25 21.64 5.35 7.93
C LEU A 25 23.07 5.80 8.27
N MET A 26 23.26 6.57 9.34
CA MET A 26 24.59 7.00 9.76
C MET A 26 25.50 5.80 10.07
N PHE A 27 25.01 4.80 10.81
CA PHE A 27 25.78 3.59 11.10
C PHE A 27 26.13 2.78 9.84
N MET A 28 25.20 2.66 8.88
CA MET A 28 25.43 1.97 7.62
C MET A 28 26.54 2.65 6.81
N PHE A 29 26.48 3.99 6.68
CA PHE A 29 27.52 4.77 6.01
C PHE A 29 28.88 4.65 6.69
N TYR A 30 28.91 4.58 8.02
CA TYR A 30 30.15 4.40 8.79
C TYR A 30 30.76 3.00 8.62
N LEU A 31 29.92 1.97 8.43
CA LEU A 31 30.39 0.60 8.20
C LEU A 31 31.07 0.43 6.84
N SER A 32 30.40 0.87 5.78
CA SER A 32 30.94 0.82 4.42
C SER A 32 30.13 1.73 3.49
N TRP A 33 30.81 2.69 2.86
CA TRP A 33 30.24 3.58 1.87
C TRP A 33 29.74 2.82 0.62
N LYS A 34 30.48 1.79 0.17
CA LYS A 34 30.17 1.05 -1.07
C LYS A 34 28.82 0.33 -1.01
N ILE A 35 28.56 -0.42 0.08
CA ILE A 35 27.30 -1.17 0.23
C ILE A 35 26.13 -0.22 0.54
N SER A 36 26.38 0.82 1.32
CA SER A 36 25.37 1.85 1.64
C SER A 36 24.85 2.55 0.39
N MET A 37 25.71 2.84 -0.58
CA MET A 37 25.30 3.48 -1.83
C MET A 37 24.33 2.62 -2.65
N VAL A 38 24.58 1.30 -2.71
CA VAL A 38 23.67 0.33 -3.36
C VAL A 38 22.32 0.28 -2.65
N ALA A 39 22.33 0.22 -1.31
CA ALA A 39 21.08 0.25 -0.53
C ALA A 39 20.33 1.57 -0.72
N PHE A 40 21.04 2.70 -0.73
CA PHE A 40 20.45 4.04 -0.89
C PHE A 40 19.81 4.24 -2.25
N VAL A 41 20.39 3.71 -3.33
CA VAL A 41 19.79 3.75 -4.68
C VAL A 41 18.57 2.83 -4.79
N SER A 42 18.57 1.73 -4.05
CA SER A 42 17.43 0.78 -4.02
C SER A 42 16.16 1.42 -3.43
N VAL A 43 16.28 2.20 -2.36
CA VAL A 43 15.15 2.83 -1.65
C VAL A 43 14.22 3.65 -2.57
N PRO A 44 14.70 4.66 -3.33
CA PRO A 44 13.83 5.46 -4.20
C PRO A 44 13.20 4.63 -5.32
N VAL A 45 13.89 3.59 -5.82
CA VAL A 45 13.34 2.68 -6.83
C VAL A 45 12.12 1.93 -6.27
N ILE A 46 12.22 1.38 -5.06
CA ILE A 46 11.09 0.70 -4.40
C ILE A 46 9.93 1.68 -4.19
N VAL A 47 10.21 2.87 -3.65
CA VAL A 47 9.17 3.88 -3.37
C VAL A 47 8.44 4.29 -4.65
N LEU A 48 9.16 4.49 -5.76
CA LEU A 48 8.56 4.83 -7.05
C LEU A 48 7.64 3.73 -7.57
N ILE A 49 8.10 2.48 -7.53
CA ILE A 49 7.32 1.32 -7.99
C ILE A 49 6.05 1.17 -7.12
N SER A 50 6.19 1.19 -5.79
CA SER A 50 5.06 1.08 -4.86
C SER A 50 4.05 2.21 -5.06
N LYS A 51 4.49 3.46 -5.29
CA LYS A 51 3.59 4.60 -5.53
C LYS A 51 2.82 4.47 -6.84
N PHE A 52 3.47 3.99 -7.91
CA PHE A 52 2.82 3.81 -9.21
C PHE A 52 1.75 2.72 -9.14
N TYR A 53 2.10 1.56 -8.59
CA TYR A 53 1.15 0.46 -8.41
C TYR A 53 0.03 0.81 -7.43
N GLY A 54 0.34 1.49 -6.32
CA GLY A 54 -0.67 1.91 -5.34
C GLY A 54 -1.73 2.82 -5.95
N ARG A 55 -1.33 3.79 -6.80
CA ARG A 55 -2.28 4.65 -7.53
C ARG A 55 -3.12 3.87 -8.54
N TYR A 56 -2.52 2.91 -9.24
CA TYR A 56 -3.25 2.08 -10.19
C TYR A 56 -4.31 1.22 -9.49
N LEU A 57 -3.92 0.57 -8.40
CA LEU A 57 -4.81 -0.25 -7.58
C LEU A 57 -5.95 0.59 -6.98
N GLN A 58 -5.67 1.80 -6.49
CA GLN A 58 -6.70 2.68 -5.96
C GLN A 58 -7.73 3.10 -7.02
N LYS A 59 -7.29 3.36 -8.26
CA LYS A 59 -8.21 3.64 -9.38
C LYS A 59 -9.09 2.44 -9.73
N LEU A 60 -8.51 1.23 -9.70
CA LEU A 60 -9.25 0.01 -9.99
C LEU A 60 -10.28 -0.29 -8.90
N SER A 61 -9.89 -0.15 -7.63
CA SER A 61 -10.79 -0.30 -6.48
C SER A 61 -11.96 0.66 -6.54
N LYS A 62 -11.72 1.92 -6.94
CA LYS A 62 -12.80 2.89 -7.15
C LYS A 62 -13.77 2.44 -8.25
N LYS A 63 -13.28 1.91 -9.38
CA LYS A 63 -14.15 1.38 -10.44
C LYS A 63 -14.98 0.18 -9.99
N THR A 64 -14.40 -0.71 -9.19
CA THR A 64 -15.13 -1.85 -8.61
C THR A 64 -16.23 -1.37 -7.66
N GLN A 65 -15.96 -0.35 -6.84
CA GLN A 65 -16.97 0.27 -5.97
C GLN A 65 -18.07 0.96 -6.76
N ASP A 66 -17.73 1.70 -7.82
CA ASP A 66 -18.71 2.36 -8.69
C ASP A 66 -19.62 1.33 -9.38
N ALA A 67 -19.08 0.20 -9.84
CA ALA A 67 -19.87 -0.88 -10.44
C ALA A 67 -20.78 -1.59 -9.43
N LEU A 68 -20.35 -1.73 -8.17
CA LEU A 68 -21.19 -2.25 -7.10
C LEU A 68 -22.33 -1.28 -6.74
N ALA A 69 -22.03 0.02 -6.71
CA ALA A 69 -23.02 1.05 -6.45
C ALA A 69 -24.10 1.04 -7.54
N ASP A 70 -23.72 0.95 -8.82
CA ASP A 70 -24.67 0.90 -9.93
C ASP A 70 -25.58 -0.35 -9.90
N ALA A 71 -25.04 -1.51 -9.53
CA ALA A 71 -25.85 -2.71 -9.31
C ALA A 71 -26.84 -2.52 -8.14
N ASN A 72 -26.40 -1.94 -7.03
CA ASN A 72 -27.27 -1.65 -5.89
C ASN A 72 -28.36 -0.63 -6.21
N THR A 73 -28.04 0.43 -6.97
CA THR A 73 -29.05 1.42 -7.42
C THR A 73 -30.12 0.74 -8.27
N THR A 74 -29.74 -0.16 -9.17
CA THR A 74 -30.70 -0.94 -9.96
C THR A 74 -31.60 -1.77 -9.05
N ALA A 75 -31.03 -2.48 -8.08
CA ALA A 75 -31.81 -3.26 -7.12
C ALA A 75 -32.77 -2.40 -6.29
N GLU A 76 -32.34 -1.22 -5.84
CA GLU A 76 -33.18 -0.26 -5.12
C GLU A 76 -34.35 0.24 -5.98
N GLU A 77 -34.11 0.56 -7.26
CA GLU A 77 -35.15 0.97 -8.22
C GLU A 77 -36.18 -0.15 -8.46
N THR A 78 -35.69 -1.38 -8.69
CA THR A 78 -36.54 -2.57 -8.88
C THR A 78 -37.38 -2.85 -7.64
N LEU A 79 -36.79 -2.78 -6.43
CA LEU A 79 -37.51 -2.99 -5.17
C LEU A 79 -38.53 -1.89 -4.88
N SER A 80 -38.20 -0.63 -5.19
CA SER A 80 -39.11 0.51 -5.04
C SER A 80 -40.31 0.39 -5.98
N SER A 81 -40.10 -0.15 -7.18
CA SER A 81 -41.12 -0.31 -8.24
C SER A 81 -41.72 -1.72 -8.32
N MET A 82 -41.56 -2.54 -7.28
CA MET A 82 -41.91 -3.97 -7.29
C MET A 82 -43.40 -4.23 -7.64
N THR A 83 -44.31 -3.39 -7.16
CA THR A 83 -45.74 -3.47 -7.46
C THR A 83 -46.04 -3.23 -8.95
N THR A 84 -45.30 -2.33 -9.60
CA THR A 84 -45.40 -2.07 -11.04
C THR A 84 -44.81 -3.22 -11.83
N ILE A 85 -43.66 -3.77 -11.43
CA ILE A 85 -43.03 -4.90 -12.13
C ILE A 85 -43.93 -6.14 -12.08
N ARG A 86 -44.59 -6.37 -10.94
CA ARG A 86 -45.59 -7.45 -10.78
C ARG A 86 -46.82 -7.27 -11.64
N SER A 87 -47.31 -6.04 -11.84
CA SER A 87 -48.47 -5.80 -12.72
C SER A 87 -48.16 -6.07 -14.19
N PHE A 88 -46.89 -5.94 -14.59
CA PHE A 88 -46.40 -6.29 -15.92
C PHE A 88 -45.80 -7.72 -16.03
N ALA A 89 -45.77 -8.50 -14.94
CA ALA A 89 -45.16 -9.83 -14.87
C ALA A 89 -43.70 -9.88 -15.40
N CYS A 90 -42.92 -8.84 -15.14
CA CYS A 90 -41.59 -8.62 -15.72
C CYS A 90 -40.44 -8.91 -14.73
N GLU A 91 -40.67 -9.75 -13.73
CA GLU A 91 -39.72 -10.03 -12.64
C GLU A 91 -38.42 -10.67 -13.17
N ASP A 92 -38.53 -11.63 -14.11
CA ASP A 92 -37.38 -12.31 -14.71
C ASP A 92 -36.52 -11.38 -15.57
N CYS A 93 -37.12 -10.40 -16.26
CA CYS A 93 -36.38 -9.45 -17.07
C CYS A 93 -35.51 -8.52 -16.22
N GLU A 94 -36.06 -7.99 -15.13
CA GLU A 94 -35.32 -7.16 -14.17
C GLU A 94 -34.24 -7.95 -13.43
N ALA A 95 -34.52 -9.21 -13.07
CA ALA A 95 -33.52 -10.10 -12.48
C ALA A 95 -32.33 -10.36 -13.43
N LEU A 96 -32.60 -10.49 -14.73
CA LEU A 96 -31.58 -10.71 -15.75
C LEU A 96 -30.72 -9.46 -15.99
N GLU A 97 -31.33 -8.27 -15.94
CA GLU A 97 -30.61 -7.00 -16.03
C GLU A 97 -29.72 -6.75 -14.81
N TYR A 98 -30.22 -7.03 -13.60
CA TYR A 98 -29.40 -7.01 -12.38
C TYR A 98 -28.25 -8.02 -12.46
N ALA A 99 -28.50 -9.24 -12.90
CA ALA A 99 -27.46 -10.26 -13.09
C ALA A 99 -26.37 -9.82 -14.09
N ARG A 100 -26.74 -9.10 -15.15
CA ARG A 100 -25.80 -8.52 -16.12
C ARG A 100 -24.89 -7.47 -15.44
N ARG A 101 -25.44 -6.54 -14.67
CA ARG A 101 -24.64 -5.52 -13.95
C ARG A 101 -23.74 -6.14 -12.88
N LEU A 102 -24.25 -7.14 -12.17
CA LEU A 102 -23.46 -7.90 -11.19
C LEU A 102 -22.31 -8.69 -11.86
N GLY A 103 -22.52 -9.19 -13.08
CA GLY A 103 -21.46 -9.83 -13.87
C GLY A 103 -20.30 -8.88 -14.20
N VAL A 104 -20.59 -7.61 -14.50
CA VAL A 104 -19.57 -6.58 -14.72
C VAL A 104 -18.78 -6.31 -13.43
N TYR A 105 -19.48 -6.17 -12.30
CA TYR A 105 -18.83 -6.07 -10.98
C TYR A 105 -17.92 -7.26 -10.69
N TYR A 106 -18.39 -8.48 -10.94
CA TYR A 106 -17.62 -9.70 -10.68
C TYR A 106 -16.33 -9.76 -11.53
N ALA A 107 -16.42 -9.40 -12.82
CA ALA A 107 -15.25 -9.34 -13.69
C ALA A 107 -14.22 -8.30 -13.23
N LEU A 108 -14.68 -7.11 -12.81
CA LEU A 108 -13.81 -6.06 -12.26
C LEU A 108 -13.18 -6.48 -10.93
N ASN A 109 -13.95 -7.13 -10.05
CA ASN A 109 -13.48 -7.61 -8.77
C ASN A 109 -12.38 -8.67 -8.92
N ILE A 110 -12.53 -9.60 -9.88
CA ILE A 110 -11.47 -10.56 -10.21
C ILE A 110 -10.21 -9.84 -10.70
N GLN A 111 -10.35 -8.88 -11.62
CA GLN A 111 -9.19 -8.11 -12.11
C GLN A 111 -8.50 -7.33 -10.98
N GLU A 112 -9.26 -6.76 -10.06
CA GLU A 112 -8.74 -6.10 -8.86
C GLU A 112 -8.00 -7.08 -7.96
N ALA A 113 -8.55 -8.27 -7.71
CA ALA A 113 -7.92 -9.31 -6.90
C ALA A 113 -6.58 -9.77 -7.48
N TRP A 114 -6.49 -9.94 -8.81
CA TRP A 114 -5.23 -10.25 -9.49
C TRP A 114 -4.20 -9.11 -9.35
N CYS A 115 -4.63 -7.87 -9.57
CA CYS A 115 -3.76 -6.69 -9.43
C CYS A 115 -3.28 -6.52 -7.98
N TYR A 116 -4.16 -6.73 -7.00
CA TYR A 116 -3.84 -6.70 -5.59
C TYR A 116 -2.82 -7.78 -5.23
N SER A 117 -3.04 -9.01 -5.72
CA SER A 117 -2.11 -10.13 -5.49
C SER A 117 -0.73 -9.83 -6.05
N PHE A 118 -0.65 -9.31 -7.28
CA PHE A 118 0.61 -8.90 -7.90
C PHE A 118 1.29 -7.78 -7.12
N TYR A 119 0.52 -6.78 -6.67
CA TYR A 119 1.05 -5.69 -5.84
C TYR A 119 1.60 -6.19 -4.50
N ALA A 120 0.86 -7.07 -3.81
CA ALA A 120 1.29 -7.67 -2.55
C ALA A 120 2.57 -8.49 -2.75
N MET A 121 2.64 -9.30 -3.80
CA MET A 121 3.85 -10.05 -4.17
C MET A 121 5.03 -9.11 -4.46
N SER A 122 4.82 -8.05 -5.23
CA SER A 122 5.87 -7.07 -5.55
C SER A 122 6.41 -6.37 -4.30
N THR A 123 5.53 -6.03 -3.36
CA THR A 123 5.89 -5.34 -2.11
C THR A 123 6.76 -6.22 -1.19
N VAL A 124 6.61 -7.54 -1.25
CA VAL A 124 7.48 -8.50 -0.54
C VAL A 124 8.70 -8.86 -1.37
N PHE A 125 8.57 -9.01 -2.69
CA PHE A 125 9.67 -9.47 -3.53
C PHE A 125 10.78 -8.41 -3.68
N LEU A 126 10.42 -7.12 -3.79
CA LEU A 126 11.38 -6.03 -3.98
C LEU A 126 12.38 -5.88 -2.82
N PRO A 127 11.96 -5.77 -1.53
CA PRO A 127 12.89 -5.66 -0.41
C PRO A 127 13.78 -6.91 -0.23
N GLN A 128 13.20 -8.11 -0.43
CA GLN A 128 13.95 -9.37 -0.38
C GLN A 128 15.01 -9.43 -1.49
N SER A 129 14.70 -8.95 -2.69
CA SER A 129 15.64 -8.88 -3.80
C SER A 129 16.81 -7.94 -3.49
N VAL A 130 16.55 -6.78 -2.86
CA VAL A 130 17.60 -5.86 -2.41
C VAL A 130 18.48 -6.51 -1.34
N THR A 131 17.88 -7.21 -0.40
CA THR A 131 18.62 -7.96 0.63
C THR A 131 19.54 -9.02 0.00
N ALA A 132 19.04 -9.74 -1.01
CA ALA A 132 19.83 -10.72 -1.76
C ALA A 132 20.98 -10.06 -2.55
N LEU A 133 20.74 -8.92 -3.21
CA LEU A 133 21.76 -8.15 -3.91
C LEU A 133 22.85 -7.64 -2.96
N VAL A 134 22.46 -7.11 -1.81
CA VAL A 134 23.38 -6.67 -0.75
C VAL A 134 24.20 -7.84 -0.23
N LEU A 135 23.59 -9.02 -0.05
CA LEU A 135 24.31 -10.23 0.38
C LEU A 135 25.32 -10.69 -0.67
N LEU A 136 24.95 -10.72 -1.95
CA LEU A 136 25.85 -11.11 -3.04
C LEU A 136 27.03 -10.14 -3.20
N TYR A 137 26.75 -8.83 -3.21
CA TYR A 137 27.78 -7.81 -3.37
C TYR A 137 28.65 -7.69 -2.11
N GLY A 138 28.02 -7.63 -0.93
CA GLY A 138 28.71 -7.59 0.35
C GLY A 138 29.52 -8.86 0.63
N GLY A 139 29.03 -10.02 0.18
CA GLY A 139 29.77 -11.29 0.24
C GLY A 139 31.06 -11.25 -0.57
N ARG A 140 31.04 -10.67 -1.79
CA ARG A 140 32.27 -10.44 -2.58
C ARG A 140 33.25 -9.52 -1.86
N LEU A 141 32.78 -8.42 -1.26
CA LEU A 141 33.61 -7.50 -0.48
C LEU A 141 34.26 -8.16 0.75
N VAL A 142 33.58 -9.15 1.35
CA VAL A 142 34.16 -9.96 2.43
C VAL A 142 35.26 -10.88 1.92
N LEU A 143 35.07 -11.50 0.75
CA LEU A 143 36.09 -12.34 0.11
C LEU A 143 37.33 -11.54 -0.32
N GLU A 144 37.14 -10.29 -0.75
CA GLU A 144 38.22 -9.35 -1.09
C GLU A 144 38.93 -8.77 0.16
N GLY A 145 38.42 -9.05 1.37
CA GLY A 145 39.01 -8.62 2.63
C GLY A 145 38.74 -7.16 3.02
N GLU A 146 37.91 -6.42 2.26
CA GLU A 146 37.58 -5.04 2.58
C GLU A 146 36.65 -4.92 3.81
N ILE A 147 35.82 -5.93 4.06
CA ILE A 147 34.82 -5.94 5.14
C ILE A 147 34.85 -7.28 5.88
N SER A 148 34.69 -7.26 7.21
CA SER A 148 34.54 -8.48 8.01
C SER A 148 33.14 -9.09 7.83
N SER A 149 33.03 -10.42 7.88
CA SER A 149 31.75 -11.13 7.87
C SER A 149 30.78 -10.63 8.94
N GLY A 150 31.28 -10.26 10.13
CA GLY A 150 30.47 -9.69 11.21
C GLY A 150 29.82 -8.35 10.81
N LYS A 151 30.57 -7.48 10.13
CA LYS A 151 30.05 -6.20 9.63
C LYS A 151 28.95 -6.41 8.58
N LEU A 152 29.09 -7.42 7.72
CA LEU A 152 28.05 -7.75 6.74
C LEU A 152 26.75 -8.19 7.42
N VAL A 153 26.82 -9.06 8.44
CA VAL A 153 25.63 -9.49 9.20
C VAL A 153 24.98 -8.30 9.90
N THR A 154 25.76 -7.46 10.58
CA THR A 154 25.25 -6.22 11.20
C THR A 154 24.57 -5.31 10.18
N PHE A 155 25.13 -5.19 8.98
CA PHE A 155 24.54 -4.39 7.91
C PHE A 155 23.18 -4.93 7.46
N LEU A 156 23.03 -6.25 7.31
CA LEU A 156 21.75 -6.88 6.95
C LEU A 156 20.69 -6.66 8.04
N LEU A 157 21.08 -6.75 9.32
CA LEU A 157 20.18 -6.46 10.44
C LEU A 157 19.71 -5.00 10.41
N TYR A 158 20.62 -4.04 10.17
CA TYR A 158 20.27 -2.63 10.05
C TYR A 158 19.42 -2.33 8.82
N LEU A 159 19.66 -3.00 7.68
CA LEU A 159 18.83 -2.87 6.48
C LEU A 159 17.38 -3.31 6.76
N GLY A 160 17.21 -4.42 7.49
CA GLY A 160 15.89 -4.89 7.93
C GLY A 160 15.19 -3.88 8.85
N SER A 161 15.88 -3.42 9.89
CA SER A 161 15.33 -2.41 10.81
C SER A 161 15.02 -1.07 10.13
N LEU A 162 15.82 -0.65 9.15
CA LEU A 162 15.57 0.56 8.36
C LEU A 162 14.31 0.39 7.48
N SER A 163 14.15 -0.77 6.84
CA SER A 163 12.98 -1.09 6.01
C SER A 163 11.68 -1.09 6.83
N GLU A 164 11.73 -1.62 8.06
CA GLU A 164 10.62 -1.59 8.99
C GLU A 164 10.28 -0.15 9.40
N ALA A 165 11.27 0.64 9.79
CA ALA A 165 11.07 2.06 10.15
C ALA A 165 10.43 2.85 8.99
N PHE A 166 10.89 2.65 7.75
CA PHE A 166 10.28 3.28 6.57
C PHE A 166 8.84 2.82 6.34
N SER A 167 8.55 1.54 6.55
CA SER A 167 7.18 1.00 6.42
C SER A 167 6.24 1.62 7.45
N THR A 168 6.69 1.76 8.70
CA THR A 168 5.94 2.45 9.77
C THR A 168 5.74 3.94 9.46
N MET A 169 6.76 4.64 8.95
CA MET A 169 6.60 6.03 8.53
C MET A 169 5.59 6.15 7.37
N GLY A 170 5.64 5.24 6.40
CA GLY A 170 4.70 5.19 5.27
C GLY A 170 3.24 4.97 5.68
N SER A 171 2.99 4.11 6.67
CA SER A 171 1.63 3.89 7.20
C SER A 171 1.11 5.11 7.97
N ILE A 172 1.97 5.80 8.73
CA ILE A 172 1.61 7.04 9.42
C ILE A 172 1.31 8.15 8.40
N PHE A 173 2.15 8.32 7.37
CA PHE A 173 1.89 9.27 6.29
C PHE A 173 0.55 9.00 5.60
N SER A 174 0.25 7.74 5.32
CA SER A 174 -1.04 7.34 4.72
C SER A 174 -2.21 7.65 5.65
N SER A 175 -2.06 7.41 6.97
CA SER A 175 -3.08 7.69 7.97
C SER A 175 -3.34 9.20 8.13
N ILE A 176 -2.27 10.01 8.13
CA ILE A 176 -2.37 11.47 8.15
C ILE A 176 -3.05 11.97 6.87
N ALA A 177 -2.65 11.47 5.70
CA ALA A 177 -3.26 11.84 4.43
C ALA A 177 -4.77 11.53 4.38
N GLN A 178 -5.18 10.39 4.93
CA GLN A 178 -6.60 10.05 5.07
C GLN A 178 -7.33 11.00 6.04
N ALA A 179 -6.73 11.33 7.18
CA ALA A 179 -7.31 12.25 8.16
C ALA A 179 -7.50 13.66 7.58
N VAL A 180 -6.52 14.16 6.84
CA VAL A 180 -6.60 15.45 6.14
C VAL A 180 -7.68 15.42 5.06
N GLY A 181 -7.74 14.38 4.23
CA GLY A 181 -8.78 14.25 3.20
C GLY A 181 -10.21 14.12 3.76
N ALA A 182 -10.37 13.52 4.94
CA ALA A 182 -11.65 13.50 5.64
C ALA A 182 -12.04 14.87 6.20
N ALA A 183 -11.06 15.61 6.74
CA ALA A 183 -11.28 16.97 7.24
C ALA A 183 -11.67 17.93 6.10
N ASP A 184 -11.00 17.86 4.93
CA ASP A 184 -11.35 18.68 3.76
C ASP A 184 -12.81 18.48 3.33
N LYS A 185 -13.29 17.23 3.27
CA LYS A 185 -14.71 16.94 2.95
C LYS A 185 -15.70 17.51 3.97
N VAL A 186 -15.33 17.53 5.26
CA VAL A 186 -16.17 18.14 6.31
C VAL A 186 -16.21 19.65 6.15
N PHE A 187 -15.07 20.28 5.85
CA PHE A 187 -15.02 21.71 5.57
C PHE A 187 -15.78 22.09 4.30
N GLU A 188 -15.77 21.25 3.26
CA GLU A 188 -16.54 21.43 2.02
C GLU A 188 -18.06 21.28 2.20
N LEU A 189 -18.51 20.52 3.21
CA LEU A 189 -19.94 20.39 3.55
C LEU A 189 -20.47 21.51 4.47
N ILE A 190 -19.58 22.19 5.18
CA ILE A 190 -19.92 23.29 6.10
C ILE A 190 -19.95 24.65 5.38
N HIS A 191 -19.29 24.75 4.22
CA HIS A 191 -19.30 25.93 3.35
C HIS A 191 -20.28 25.75 2.19
#